data_AF-A0A1H4L221-F1
#
_entry.id   AF-A0A1H4L221-F1
#
_cell.length_a   1.000
_cell.length_b   1.000
_cell.length_c   1.000
_cell.angle_alpha   90.00
_cell.angle_beta   90.00
_cell.angle_gamma   90.00
#
_symmetry.space_group_name_H-M   'P 1'
#
loop_
_entity.id
_entity.type
_entity.pdbx_description
1 polymer ?
#
loop_
_entity_poly.entity_id
_entity_poly.type
_entity_poly.pdbx_seq_one_letter_code
_entity_poly.pdbx_strand_id
1 'polypeptide(L)'
;MKLRRNKREGSAAKAAGPSRPAETPEVTRSESLAEGISAEELAMVEEMEREVSALQAKPSRWLERVIALSLVGLCVLGIIGSRLIEVRTETGGIDPRWWPTLMCGISLGLSLLLTVIAFTRPPFDREDLEVTNRGGWLRLVCTIVLSALYIVAWTLSGNFVVPSVILLVALMWVYDGRGWKALVIYPIATVAFIYLLFHTLLKVPL
;
A
#
# COMPACT_ATOMS: atom_id res chain seq x y z
N MET A 1 21.67 -38.55 -29.57
CA MET A 1 20.19 -38.44 -29.62
C MET A 1 19.83 -36.99 -29.99
N LYS A 2 20.22 -36.51 -31.18
CA LYS A 2 19.37 -36.24 -32.38
C LYS A 2 18.01 -35.54 -32.12
N LEU A 3 18.01 -34.24 -32.46
CA LEU A 3 17.00 -33.46 -33.19
C LEU A 3 15.58 -33.31 -32.61
N ARG A 4 15.14 -32.06 -32.42
CA ARG A 4 14.23 -31.39 -33.37
C ARG A 4 14.07 -29.89 -33.10
N ARG A 5 14.62 -29.13 -34.05
CA ARG A 5 14.47 -27.69 -34.28
C ARG A 5 13.13 -27.52 -35.00
N ASN A 6 12.15 -26.81 -34.42
CA ASN A 6 10.88 -26.52 -35.10
C ASN A 6 10.91 -25.08 -35.62
N LYS A 7 11.29 -24.98 -36.90
CA LYS A 7 11.22 -23.80 -37.76
C LYS A 7 9.80 -23.77 -38.32
N ARG A 8 8.98 -22.77 -37.97
CA ARG A 8 7.77 -22.46 -38.74
C ARG A 8 8.09 -21.31 -39.68
N GLU A 9 8.19 -21.69 -40.94
CA GLU A 9 8.17 -20.80 -42.09
C GLU A 9 6.71 -20.45 -42.43
N GLY A 10 6.52 -19.26 -42.99
CA GLY A 10 5.44 -18.97 -43.92
C GLY A 10 4.28 -18.14 -43.36
N SER A 11 4.30 -16.84 -43.66
CA SER A 11 3.21 -16.28 -44.47
C SER A 11 3.64 -14.95 -45.08
N ALA A 12 3.87 -14.99 -46.40
CA ALA A 12 4.05 -13.82 -47.23
C ALA A 12 2.68 -13.18 -47.49
N ALA A 13 2.47 -11.99 -46.96
CA ALA A 13 1.38 -11.10 -47.39
C ALA A 13 2.01 -9.82 -47.93
N LYS A 14 2.30 -9.85 -49.23
CA LYS A 14 2.64 -8.71 -50.08
C LYS A 14 1.38 -7.85 -50.22
N ALA A 15 1.19 -6.89 -49.32
CA ALA A 15 0.15 -5.86 -49.45
C ALA A 15 0.73 -4.66 -50.21
N ALA A 16 0.06 -4.33 -51.31
CA ALA A 16 0.37 -3.22 -52.19
C ALA A 16 0.33 -1.88 -51.44
N GLY A 17 1.33 -1.04 -51.70
CA GLY A 17 1.39 0.32 -51.17
C GLY A 17 0.28 1.19 -51.76
N PRO A 18 -0.43 1.98 -50.94
CA PRO A 18 -1.13 3.16 -51.43
C PRO A 18 -0.09 4.24 -51.73
N SER A 19 -0.06 4.67 -52.99
CA SER A 19 0.66 5.84 -53.48
C SER A 19 0.35 7.03 -52.58
N ARG A 20 1.34 7.46 -51.78
CA ARG A 20 1.24 8.65 -50.94
C ARG A 20 1.17 9.87 -51.87
N PRO A 21 0.09 10.67 -51.82
CA PRO A 21 0.01 11.91 -52.59
C PRO A 21 1.04 12.92 -52.09
N ALA A 22 1.46 13.76 -53.03
CA ALA A 22 2.53 14.75 -52.94
C ALA A 22 2.60 15.48 -51.60
N GLU A 23 3.84 15.64 -51.14
CA GLU A 23 4.27 16.52 -50.06
C GLU A 23 3.65 17.91 -50.23
N THR A 24 2.60 18.19 -49.45
CA THR A 24 2.30 19.56 -49.06
C THR A 24 3.48 20.09 -48.27
N PRO A 25 3.99 21.30 -48.56
CA PRO A 25 5.12 21.87 -47.86
C PRO A 25 4.81 21.86 -46.36
N GLU A 26 5.74 21.24 -45.63
CA GLU A 26 5.85 21.24 -44.19
C GLU A 26 6.02 22.69 -43.74
N VAL A 27 4.90 23.39 -43.60
CA VAL A 27 4.80 24.70 -42.98
C VAL A 27 5.22 24.51 -41.53
N THR A 28 6.49 24.79 -41.25
CA THR A 28 7.02 25.47 -40.06
C THR A 28 5.99 25.72 -38.96
N ARG A 29 5.54 24.65 -38.29
CA ARG A 29 4.64 24.74 -37.12
C ARG A 29 5.38 24.53 -35.80
N SER A 30 6.66 24.20 -35.86
CA SER A 30 7.55 24.07 -34.71
C SER A 30 8.10 25.43 -34.21
N GLU A 31 8.18 26.45 -35.06
CA GLU A 31 8.61 27.80 -34.63
C GLU A 31 7.49 28.58 -33.91
N SER A 32 6.22 28.36 -34.28
CA SER A 32 5.07 29.09 -33.70
C SER A 32 4.69 28.67 -32.27
N LEU A 33 5.15 27.52 -31.77
CA LEU A 33 4.89 27.11 -30.37
C LEU A 33 5.92 27.69 -29.39
N ALA A 34 7.08 28.15 -29.89
CA ALA A 34 8.13 28.74 -29.07
C ALA A 34 7.98 30.26 -28.92
N GLU A 35 7.21 30.92 -29.79
CA GLU A 35 7.11 32.39 -29.85
C GLU A 35 5.94 32.98 -29.03
N GLY A 36 5.17 32.14 -28.32
CA GLY A 36 3.95 32.53 -27.62
C GLY A 36 3.97 32.43 -26.10
N ILE A 37 5.01 31.85 -25.49
CA ILE A 37 5.10 31.79 -24.03
C ILE A 37 5.81 33.06 -23.58
N SER A 38 5.04 33.99 -23.05
CA SER A 38 5.58 35.24 -22.51
C SER A 38 6.62 34.94 -21.42
N ALA A 39 7.63 35.79 -21.26
CA ALA A 39 8.61 35.65 -20.19
C ALA A 39 7.95 35.58 -18.79
N GLU A 40 6.76 36.17 -18.66
CA GLU A 40 5.92 36.11 -17.46
C GLU A 40 5.33 34.71 -17.22
N GLU A 41 4.84 34.02 -18.26
CA GLU A 41 4.36 32.64 -18.16
C GLU A 41 5.50 31.66 -17.83
N LEU A 42 6.70 31.86 -18.39
CA LEU A 42 7.88 31.05 -18.02
C LEU A 42 8.26 31.25 -16.56
N ALA A 43 8.24 32.50 -16.07
CA ALA A 43 8.50 32.80 -14.66
C ALA A 43 7.46 32.16 -13.73
N MET A 44 6.17 32.19 -14.11
CA MET A 44 5.09 31.56 -13.35
C MET A 44 5.22 30.03 -13.32
N VAL A 45 5.59 29.39 -14.43
CA VAL A 45 5.84 27.94 -14.48
C VAL A 45 7.03 27.57 -13.60
N GLU A 46 8.12 28.34 -13.64
CA GLU A 46 9.29 28.09 -12.80
C GLU A 46 8.98 28.28 -11.31
N GLU A 47 8.18 29.28 -10.95
CA GLU A 47 7.72 29.49 -9.57
C GLU A 47 6.82 28.34 -9.11
N MET A 48 5.87 27.91 -9.95
CA MET A 48 5.00 26.77 -9.65
C MET A 48 5.78 25.45 -9.53
N GLU A 49 6.77 25.20 -10.38
CA GLU A 49 7.67 24.05 -10.25
C GLU A 49 8.48 24.09 -8.96
N ARG A 50 8.96 25.26 -8.53
CA ARG A 50 9.65 25.41 -7.24
C ARG A 50 8.72 25.14 -6.06
N GLU A 51 7.48 25.62 -6.11
CA GLU A 51 6.48 25.34 -5.07
C GLU A 51 6.15 23.85 -5.00
N VAL A 52 5.88 23.20 -6.13
CA VAL A 52 5.65 21.74 -6.21
C VAL A 52 6.86 20.97 -5.67
N SER A 53 8.08 21.35 -6.09
CA SER A 53 9.33 20.74 -5.60
C SER A 53 9.51 20.94 -4.09
N ALA A 54 9.03 22.05 -3.53
CA ALA A 54 9.07 22.30 -2.09
C ALA A 54 8.08 21.44 -1.30
N LEU A 55 7.00 21.00 -1.94
CA LEU A 55 5.99 20.10 -1.38
C LEU A 55 6.35 18.61 -1.52
N GLN A 56 7.38 18.27 -2.30
CA GLN A 56 7.83 16.89 -2.51
C GLN A 56 8.73 16.37 -1.39
N ALA A 57 8.52 15.11 -1.00
CA ALA A 57 9.28 14.48 0.06
C ALA A 57 10.71 14.12 -0.41
N LYS A 58 11.74 14.61 0.29
CA LYS A 58 13.13 14.27 -0.04
C LYS A 58 13.41 12.76 0.17
N PRO A 59 14.09 12.09 -0.78
CA PRO A 59 14.51 10.70 -0.59
C PRO A 59 15.55 10.60 0.54
N SER A 60 15.36 9.62 1.44
CA SER A 60 16.24 9.40 2.60
C SER A 60 16.67 7.95 2.72
N ARG A 61 17.96 7.71 2.43
CA ARG A 61 18.59 6.37 2.55
C ARG A 61 18.60 5.85 3.97
N TRP A 62 18.80 6.75 4.94
CA TRP A 62 18.85 6.36 6.34
C TRP A 62 17.47 5.85 6.79
N LEU A 63 16.40 6.56 6.41
CA LEU A 63 15.05 6.15 6.74
C LEU A 63 14.69 4.79 6.11
N GLU A 64 15.04 4.57 4.84
CA GLU A 64 14.79 3.28 4.16
C GLU A 64 15.49 2.11 4.87
N ARG A 65 16.76 2.30 5.26
CA ARG A 65 17.51 1.29 6.00
C ARG A 65 16.93 1.03 7.38
N VAL A 66 16.57 2.09 8.11
CA VAL A 66 15.97 1.98 9.45
C VAL A 66 14.64 1.24 9.37
N ILE A 67 13.78 1.59 8.41
CA ILE A 67 12.50 0.91 8.21
C ILE A 67 12.73 -0.56 7.85
N ALA A 68 13.59 -0.86 6.87
CA ALA A 68 13.84 -2.24 6.46
C ALA A 68 14.40 -3.10 7.60
N LEU A 69 15.38 -2.58 8.36
CA LEU A 69 15.93 -3.27 9.53
C LEU A 69 14.91 -3.41 10.65
N SER A 70 14.08 -2.39 10.89
CA SER A 70 13.02 -2.46 11.90
C SER A 70 11.98 -3.53 11.58
N LEU A 71 11.62 -3.69 10.30
CA LEU A 71 10.69 -4.73 9.84
C LEU A 71 11.28 -6.13 10.05
N VAL A 72 12.57 -6.33 9.74
CA VAL A 72 13.28 -7.59 10.03
C VAL A 72 13.25 -7.87 11.53
N GLY A 73 13.61 -6.89 12.35
CA GLY A 73 13.57 -7.02 13.82
C GLY A 73 12.19 -7.38 14.34
N LEU A 74 11.14 -6.70 13.86
CA LEU A 74 9.75 -6.96 14.23
C LEU A 74 9.31 -8.37 13.83
N CYS A 75 9.69 -8.84 12.63
CA CYS A 75 9.36 -10.21 12.18
C CYS A 75 10.07 -11.26 13.03
N VAL A 76 11.34 -11.05 13.39
CA VAL A 76 12.09 -11.96 14.27
C VAL A 76 11.46 -12.00 15.66
N LEU A 77 11.12 -10.84 16.23
CA LEU A 77 10.41 -10.77 17.50
C LEU A 77 9.03 -11.45 17.43
N GLY A 78 8.32 -11.30 16.31
CA GLY A 78 7.05 -11.99 16.06
C GLY A 78 7.19 -13.51 16.00
N ILE A 79 8.25 -14.03 15.37
CA ILE A 79 8.56 -15.46 15.37
C ILE A 79 8.91 -15.95 16.77
N ILE A 80 9.68 -15.19 17.54
CA ILE A 80 9.99 -15.56 18.94
C ILE A 80 8.69 -15.56 19.76
N GLY A 81 7.89 -14.50 19.62
CA GLY A 81 6.59 -14.37 20.28
C GLY A 81 5.61 -15.49 19.93
N SER A 82 5.60 -15.96 18.68
CA SER A 82 4.73 -17.09 18.29
C SER A 82 5.11 -18.38 19.00
N ARG A 83 6.38 -18.59 19.35
CA ARG A 83 6.83 -19.76 20.12
C ARG A 83 6.45 -19.69 21.59
N LEU A 84 6.24 -18.48 22.12
CA LEU A 84 5.83 -18.26 23.52
C LEU A 84 4.34 -18.51 23.75
N ILE A 85 3.53 -18.71 22.70
CA ILE A 85 2.11 -19.02 22.84
C ILE A 85 1.97 -20.40 23.50
N GLU A 86 1.45 -20.44 24.72
CA GLU A 86 1.13 -21.71 25.40
C GLU A 86 -0.08 -22.37 24.72
N VAL A 87 0.11 -23.61 24.25
CA VAL A 87 -0.96 -24.40 23.64
C VAL A 87 -1.56 -25.30 24.71
N ARG A 88 -2.78 -24.98 25.14
CA ARG A 88 -3.45 -25.67 26.24
C ARG A 88 -4.01 -27.06 25.86
N THR A 89 -4.20 -27.31 24.57
CA THR A 89 -4.71 -28.57 24.03
C THR A 89 -4.17 -28.78 22.63
N GLU A 90 -3.42 -29.84 22.40
CA GLU A 90 -3.01 -30.27 21.06
C GLU A 90 -4.19 -30.99 20.39
N THR A 91 -5.08 -30.24 19.76
CA THR A 91 -6.33 -30.75 19.16
C THR A 91 -6.13 -31.54 17.86
N GLY A 92 -4.93 -32.04 17.56
CA GLY A 92 -4.64 -32.79 16.33
C GLY A 92 -4.82 -31.99 15.02
N GLY A 93 -5.10 -30.69 15.11
CA GLY A 93 -5.24 -29.76 13.98
C GLY A 93 -4.00 -28.88 13.78
N ILE A 94 -4.15 -27.82 13.00
CA ILE A 94 -3.11 -26.81 12.79
C ILE A 94 -2.80 -26.12 14.14
N ASP A 95 -1.54 -26.19 14.57
CA ASP A 95 -1.05 -25.57 15.80
C ASP A 95 -1.36 -24.06 15.80
N PRO A 96 -1.92 -23.47 16.89
CA PRO A 96 -2.10 -22.03 17.03
C PRO A 96 -0.85 -21.20 16.72
N ARG A 97 0.35 -21.77 16.94
CA ARG A 97 1.65 -21.14 16.64
C ARG A 97 1.98 -21.12 15.15
N TRP A 98 1.39 -22.02 14.37
CA TRP A 98 1.72 -22.21 12.95
C TRP A 98 1.39 -20.96 12.13
N TRP A 99 0.20 -20.39 12.32
CA TRP A 99 -0.25 -19.24 11.53
C TRP A 99 0.58 -17.97 11.77
N PRO A 100 0.83 -17.54 13.04
CA PRO A 100 1.72 -16.41 13.30
C PRO A 100 3.14 -16.65 12.77
N THR A 101 3.65 -17.88 12.90
CA THR A 101 5.00 -18.23 12.40
C THR A 101 5.07 -18.14 10.88
N LEU A 102 4.06 -18.63 10.16
CA LEU A 102 3.98 -18.55 8.71
C LEU A 102 3.94 -17.10 8.24
N MET A 103 3.06 -16.27 8.83
CA MET A 103 2.94 -14.86 8.48
C MET A 103 4.23 -14.11 8.74
N CYS A 104 4.83 -14.26 9.94
CA CYS A 104 6.10 -13.62 10.24
C CYS A 104 7.25 -14.15 9.36
N GLY A 105 7.22 -15.43 8.97
CA GLY A 105 8.21 -16.02 8.06
C GLY A 105 8.14 -15.43 6.64
N ILE A 106 6.93 -15.30 6.08
CA ILE A 106 6.71 -14.65 4.78
C ILE A 106 7.11 -13.17 4.85
N SER A 107 6.65 -12.46 5.88
CA SER A 107 7.01 -11.06 6.11
C SER A 107 8.51 -10.87 6.32
N LEU A 108 9.19 -11.80 6.99
CA LEU A 108 10.64 -11.79 7.16
C LEU A 108 11.34 -11.92 5.81
N GLY A 109 10.91 -12.85 4.96
CA GLY A 109 11.45 -13.01 3.60
C GLY A 109 11.32 -11.73 2.78
N LEU A 110 10.14 -11.11 2.80
CA LEU A 110 9.89 -9.82 2.12
C LEU A 110 10.72 -8.68 2.72
N SER A 111 10.87 -8.64 4.05
CA SER A 111 11.66 -7.62 4.75
C SER A 111 13.14 -7.75 4.47
N LEU A 112 13.66 -8.98 4.36
CA LEU A 112 15.04 -9.24 3.93
C LEU A 112 15.26 -8.81 2.48
N LEU A 113 14.31 -9.10 1.59
CA LEU A 113 14.37 -8.63 0.20
C LEU A 113 14.40 -7.09 0.14
N LEU A 114 13.52 -6.42 0.89
CA LEU A 114 13.51 -4.95 1.02
C LEU A 114 14.81 -4.42 1.61
N THR A 115 15.39 -5.11 2.58
CA THR A 115 16.69 -4.75 3.17
C THR A 115 17.78 -4.82 2.11
N VAL A 116 17.87 -5.92 1.37
CA VAL A 116 18.83 -6.06 0.27
C VAL A 116 18.66 -4.94 -0.76
N ILE A 117 17.41 -4.64 -1.15
CA ILE A 117 17.12 -3.53 -2.07
C ILE A 117 17.58 -2.18 -1.50
N ALA A 118 17.28 -1.88 -0.23
CA ALA A 118 17.67 -0.63 0.43
C ALA A 118 19.19 -0.43 0.56
N PHE A 119 19.97 -1.52 0.55
CA PHE A 119 21.44 -1.46 0.57
C PHE A 119 22.06 -1.48 -0.83
N THR A 120 21.41 -2.08 -1.83
CA THR A 120 21.98 -2.27 -3.17
C THR A 120 21.51 -1.27 -4.22
N ARG A 121 20.31 -0.69 -4.06
CA ARG A 121 19.73 0.24 -5.04
C ARG A 121 19.86 1.70 -4.62
N PRO A 122 19.83 2.65 -5.59
CA PRO A 122 19.61 4.06 -5.28
C PRO A 122 18.28 4.26 -4.52
N PRO A 123 18.16 5.36 -3.75
CA PRO A 123 16.93 5.64 -2.99
C PRO A 123 15.74 5.63 -3.93
N PHE A 124 14.59 5.17 -3.44
CA PHE A 124 13.38 5.21 -4.23
C PHE A 124 12.99 6.67 -4.51
N ASP A 125 12.56 6.93 -5.75
CA ASP A 125 12.10 8.25 -6.14
C ASP A 125 10.77 8.57 -5.44
N ARG A 126 10.65 9.78 -4.91
CA ARG A 126 9.54 10.23 -4.07
C ARG A 126 8.85 11.46 -4.64
N GLU A 127 9.04 11.72 -5.93
CA GLU A 127 8.38 12.83 -6.65
C GLU A 127 6.84 12.79 -6.55
N ASP A 128 6.25 11.59 -6.43
CA ASP A 128 4.80 11.41 -6.26
C ASP A 128 4.32 11.49 -4.79
N LEU A 129 5.23 11.69 -3.83
CA LEU A 129 4.90 11.69 -2.39
C LEU A 129 4.92 13.11 -1.82
N GLU A 130 3.75 13.55 -1.35
CA GLU A 130 3.63 14.79 -0.59
C GLU A 130 4.37 14.73 0.76
N VAL A 131 4.96 15.85 1.16
CA VAL A 131 5.60 16.01 2.48
C VAL A 131 4.59 15.73 3.59
N THR A 132 5.02 14.96 4.59
CA THR A 132 4.19 14.61 5.75
C THR A 132 3.67 15.86 6.46
N ASN A 133 2.36 16.06 6.43
CA ASN A 133 1.69 17.13 7.17
C ASN A 133 1.50 16.74 8.65
N ARG A 134 1.62 17.72 9.57
CA ARG A 134 1.39 17.52 11.02
C ARG A 134 0.04 16.89 11.33
N GLY A 135 -0.99 17.21 10.53
CA GLY A 135 -2.32 16.60 10.65
C GLY A 135 -2.32 15.09 10.36
N GLY A 136 -1.50 14.61 9.42
CA GLY A 136 -1.35 13.19 9.13
C GLY A 136 -0.71 12.43 10.29
N TRP A 137 0.27 13.04 10.96
CA TRP A 137 0.94 12.42 12.10
C TRP A 137 0.01 12.28 13.31
N LEU A 138 -0.80 13.30 13.59
CA LEU A 138 -1.83 13.22 14.63
C LEU A 138 -2.83 12.09 14.35
N ARG A 139 -3.32 11.98 13.12
CA ARG A 139 -4.23 10.90 12.70
C ARG A 139 -3.60 9.52 12.89
N LEU A 140 -2.33 9.35 12.50
CA LEU A 140 -1.59 8.11 12.70
C LEU A 140 -1.50 7.73 14.19
N VAL A 141 -1.08 8.66 15.04
CA VAL A 141 -0.97 8.42 16.49
C VAL A 141 -2.34 8.10 17.09
N CYS A 142 -3.39 8.83 16.72
CA CYS A 142 -4.75 8.55 17.14
C CYS A 142 -5.19 7.13 16.74
N THR A 143 -4.92 6.71 15.50
CA THR A 143 -5.25 5.35 15.03
C THR A 143 -4.52 4.27 15.84
N ILE A 144 -3.25 4.48 16.17
CA ILE A 144 -2.47 3.54 16.98
C ILE A 144 -3.06 3.44 18.40
N VAL A 145 -3.34 4.58 19.03
CA VAL A 145 -3.92 4.64 20.39
C VAL A 145 -5.30 4.01 20.42
N LEU A 146 -6.18 4.33 19.44
CA LEU A 146 -7.51 3.72 19.34
C LEU A 146 -7.43 2.21 19.14
N SER A 147 -6.49 1.72 18.33
CA SER A 147 -6.28 0.28 18.14
C SER A 147 -5.84 -0.41 19.44
N ALA A 148 -4.94 0.20 20.21
CA ALA A 148 -4.54 -0.33 21.52
C ALA A 148 -5.70 -0.33 22.52
N LEU A 149 -6.48 0.76 22.58
CA LEU A 149 -7.67 0.86 23.42
C LEU A 149 -8.73 -0.18 23.05
N TYR A 150 -8.91 -0.45 21.76
CA TYR A 150 -9.80 -1.50 21.28
C TYR A 150 -9.37 -2.88 21.80
N ILE A 151 -8.09 -3.23 21.72
CA ILE A 151 -7.59 -4.52 22.22
C ILE A 151 -7.90 -4.65 23.71
N VAL A 152 -7.66 -3.59 24.50
CA VAL A 152 -7.96 -3.59 25.94
C VAL A 152 -9.47 -3.66 26.21
N ALA A 153 -10.28 -2.91 25.48
CA ALA A 153 -11.73 -2.92 25.65
C ALA A 153 -12.33 -4.30 25.29
N TRP A 154 -11.80 -4.95 24.26
CA TRP A 154 -12.23 -6.28 23.86
C TRP A 154 -11.86 -7.33 24.91
N THR A 155 -10.63 -7.31 25.43
CA THR A 155 -10.22 -8.26 26.48
C THR A 155 -11.00 -8.09 27.79
N LEU A 156 -11.37 -6.86 28.14
CA LEU A 156 -12.16 -6.57 29.34
C LEU A 156 -13.65 -6.89 29.20
N SER A 157 -14.24 -6.62 28.03
CA SER A 157 -15.68 -6.81 27.81
C SER A 157 -16.06 -8.25 27.48
N GLY A 158 -15.12 -9.04 26.93
CA GLY A 158 -15.41 -10.39 26.45
C GLY A 158 -16.39 -10.45 25.27
N ASN A 159 -16.73 -9.30 24.65
CA ASN A 159 -17.66 -9.19 23.54
C ASN A 159 -16.98 -8.46 22.37
N PHE A 160 -17.01 -9.05 21.18
CA PHE A 160 -16.39 -8.49 19.98
C PHE A 160 -17.17 -7.29 19.39
N VAL A 161 -18.50 -7.29 19.50
CA VAL A 161 -19.38 -6.39 18.73
C VAL A 161 -19.24 -4.95 19.18
N VAL A 162 -19.38 -4.68 20.48
CA VAL A 162 -19.44 -3.32 21.03
C VAL A 162 -18.11 -2.56 20.83
N PRO A 163 -16.94 -3.11 21.22
CA PRO A 163 -15.66 -2.44 21.00
C PRO A 163 -15.36 -2.19 19.52
N SER A 164 -15.76 -3.12 18.63
CA SER A 164 -15.53 -2.99 17.19
C SER A 164 -16.32 -1.84 16.58
N VAL A 165 -17.61 -1.71 16.93
CA VAL A 165 -18.43 -0.58 16.46
C VAL A 165 -17.85 0.74 16.95
N ILE A 166 -17.45 0.83 18.23
CA ILE A 166 -16.84 2.03 18.82
C ILE A 166 -15.54 2.39 18.09
N LEU A 167 -14.66 1.41 17.85
CA LEU A 167 -13.41 1.64 17.13
C LEU A 167 -13.66 2.18 15.71
N LEU A 168 -14.55 1.57 14.95
CA LEU A 168 -14.84 1.98 13.57
C LEU A 168 -15.45 3.38 13.51
N VAL A 169 -16.35 3.72 14.43
CA VAL A 169 -16.90 5.08 14.59
C VAL A 169 -15.80 6.09 14.91
N ALA A 170 -14.92 5.76 15.87
CA ALA A 170 -13.81 6.63 16.26
C ALA A 170 -12.82 6.85 15.11
N LEU A 171 -12.50 5.81 14.34
CA LEU A 171 -11.66 5.92 13.15
C LEU A 171 -12.32 6.79 12.09
N MET A 172 -13.60 6.57 11.77
CA MET A 172 -14.31 7.42 10.81
C MET A 172 -14.31 8.89 11.21
N TRP A 173 -14.40 9.18 12.51
CA TRP A 173 -14.28 10.53 13.03
C TRP A 173 -12.88 11.13 12.82
N VAL A 174 -11.81 10.36 13.12
CA VAL A 174 -10.41 10.80 12.95
C VAL A 174 -10.07 11.10 11.48
N TYR A 175 -10.64 10.34 10.55
CA TYR A 175 -10.42 10.50 9.12
C TYR A 175 -11.43 11.43 8.42
N ASP A 176 -12.27 12.15 9.19
CA ASP A 176 -13.25 13.12 8.68
C ASP A 176 -14.24 12.50 7.67
N GLY A 177 -14.69 11.27 7.94
CA GLY A 177 -15.76 10.60 7.19
C GLY A 177 -17.09 11.33 7.38
N ARG A 178 -17.30 12.42 6.64
CA ARG A 178 -18.46 13.31 6.81
C ARG A 178 -19.73 12.69 6.25
N GLY A 179 -20.54 12.13 7.15
CA GLY A 179 -21.92 11.74 6.87
C GLY A 179 -22.43 10.78 7.93
N TRP A 180 -23.48 11.16 8.68
CA TRP A 180 -24.04 10.32 9.74
C TRP A 180 -24.44 8.93 9.23
N LYS A 181 -24.89 8.83 7.97
CA LYS A 181 -25.21 7.57 7.30
C LYS A 181 -23.95 6.70 7.13
N ALA A 182 -22.85 7.27 6.65
CA ALA A 182 -21.59 6.54 6.52
C ALA A 182 -21.07 6.13 7.90
N LEU A 183 -21.16 7.02 8.88
CA LEU A 183 -20.66 6.84 10.25
C LEU A 183 -21.39 5.73 11.03
N VAL A 184 -22.63 5.39 10.66
CA VAL A 184 -23.43 4.37 11.34
C VAL A 184 -23.60 3.12 10.49
N ILE A 185 -23.95 3.27 9.20
CA ILE A 185 -24.23 2.13 8.33
C ILE A 185 -22.98 1.30 8.08
N TYR A 186 -21.83 1.96 7.82
CA TYR A 186 -20.61 1.22 7.52
C TYR A 186 -20.12 0.39 8.72
N PRO A 187 -19.95 0.95 9.93
CA PRO A 187 -19.53 0.15 11.08
C PRO A 187 -20.48 -1.01 11.39
N ILE A 188 -21.79 -0.76 11.38
CA ILE A 188 -22.79 -1.79 11.68
C ILE A 188 -22.77 -2.88 10.61
N ALA A 189 -22.75 -2.51 9.32
CA ALA A 189 -22.72 -3.48 8.23
C ALA A 189 -21.45 -4.31 8.25
N THR A 190 -20.28 -3.70 8.47
CA THR A 190 -19.00 -4.41 8.58
C THR A 190 -18.98 -5.36 9.77
N VAL A 191 -19.40 -4.91 10.96
CA VAL A 191 -19.42 -5.76 12.15
C VAL A 191 -20.46 -6.88 12.00
N ALA A 192 -21.64 -6.59 11.47
CA ALA A 192 -22.66 -7.60 11.21
C ALA A 192 -22.18 -8.65 10.19
N PHE A 193 -21.50 -8.23 9.12
CA PHE A 193 -20.92 -9.13 8.13
C PHE A 193 -19.85 -10.03 8.76
N ILE A 194 -18.91 -9.46 9.52
CA ILE A 194 -17.87 -10.23 10.23
C ILE A 194 -18.51 -11.20 11.20
N TYR A 195 -19.44 -10.73 12.04
CA TYR A 195 -20.16 -11.57 12.99
C TYR A 195 -20.87 -12.74 12.29
N LEU A 196 -21.59 -12.46 11.20
CA LEU A 196 -22.31 -13.48 10.44
C LEU A 196 -21.35 -14.48 9.81
N LEU A 197 -20.21 -14.03 9.29
CA LEU A 197 -19.18 -14.89 8.72
C LEU A 197 -18.63 -15.86 9.78
N PHE A 198 -18.22 -15.36 10.94
CA PHE A 198 -17.66 -16.21 12.00
C PHE A 198 -18.69 -17.10 12.68
N HIS A 199 -19.88 -16.57 12.96
CA HIS A 199 -20.96 -17.33 13.58
C HIS A 199 -21.52 -18.41 12.64
N THR A 200 -21.74 -18.08 11.36
CA THR A 200 -22.43 -18.98 10.42
C THR A 200 -21.49 -19.94 9.72
N LEU A 201 -20.36 -19.45 9.18
CA LEU A 201 -19.42 -20.31 8.44
C LEU A 201 -18.49 -21.05 9.39
N LEU A 202 -17.95 -20.38 10.41
CA LEU A 202 -16.96 -20.97 11.32
C LEU A 202 -17.56 -21.59 12.59
N LYS A 203 -18.83 -21.31 12.92
CA LYS A 203 -19.51 -21.78 14.14
C LYS A 203 -18.72 -21.49 15.43
N VAL A 204 -17.95 -20.39 15.42
CA VAL A 204 -17.19 -19.96 16.60
C VAL A 204 -18.11 -19.08 17.46
N PRO A 205 -18.26 -19.38 18.76
CA PRO A 205 -18.95 -18.46 19.66
C PRO A 205 -18.09 -17.20 19.82
N LEU A 206 -18.59 -16.07 19.31
CA LEU A 206 -17.98 -14.74 19.38
C LEU A 206 -18.53 -13.92 20.56
#